data_AF-A0AAD4G7M2-F1
#
_entry.id   AF-A0AAD4G7M2-F1
#
_cell.length_a   1.000
_cell.length_b   1.000
_cell.length_c   1.000
_cell.angle_alpha   90.00
_cell.angle_beta   90.00
_cell.angle_gamma   90.00
#
_symmetry.space_group_name_H-M   'P 1'
#
loop_
_entity.id
_entity.type
_entity.pdbx_description
1 polymer ?
#
loop_
_entity_poly.entity_id
_entity_poly.type
_entity_poly.pdbx_seq_one_letter_code
_entity_poly.pdbx_strand_id
1 'polypeptide(L)'
;MPQEWTTDEQKIFLQEELVKFKHITGRKYIKNWAELFRRWFQRWPERNAILSGIPDSTTLTPEQTKTLAEAIHQCQLQIRRWMHWHAGAGANHAANAKTTKIIHNLLEPKKRTKQPSEVYANIYYKSCVQPEITKGMSIADVKQKIREVFETKSLEIKEECQRISDQQKDEKKRGKTEARERAQSVDIDVDADDADETDPVTLHNNIQQCVPAL
;
A
#
# COMPACT_ATOMS: atom_id res chain seq x y z
N MET A 1 20.14 10.93 2.84
CA MET A 1 18.84 11.54 3.16
C MET A 1 18.23 11.98 1.84
N PRO A 2 16.99 11.61 1.51
CA PRO A 2 16.33 12.16 0.32
C PRO A 2 16.26 13.68 0.45
N GLN A 3 16.54 14.39 -0.65
CA GLN A 3 16.49 15.85 -0.70
C GLN A 3 15.04 16.30 -0.50
N GLU A 4 14.80 17.24 0.43
CA GLU A 4 13.48 17.84 0.60
C GLU A 4 13.14 18.64 -0.68
N TRP A 5 11.94 18.44 -1.22
CA TRP A 5 11.49 19.11 -2.44
C TRP A 5 11.03 20.56 -2.17
N THR A 6 10.76 20.90 -0.91
CA THR A 6 10.35 22.24 -0.47
C THR A 6 11.51 23.07 0.04
N THR A 7 11.50 24.37 -0.23
CA THR A 7 12.34 25.34 0.49
C THR A 7 11.81 25.61 1.91
N ASP A 8 12.62 26.23 2.76
CA ASP A 8 12.20 26.57 4.14
C ASP A 8 10.99 27.52 4.16
N GLU A 9 10.93 28.50 3.25
CA GLU A 9 9.80 29.42 3.13
C GLU A 9 8.51 28.71 2.70
N GLN A 10 8.62 27.80 1.72
CA GLN A 10 7.51 26.96 1.28
C GLN A 10 6.98 26.09 2.42
N LYS A 11 7.89 25.52 3.22
CA LYS A 11 7.56 24.69 4.38
C LYS A 11 6.80 25.47 5.44
N ILE A 12 7.24 26.70 5.76
CA ILE A 12 6.54 27.59 6.70
C ILE A 12 5.12 27.87 6.21
N PHE A 13 4.95 28.21 4.93
CA PHE A 13 3.61 28.43 4.35
C PHE A 13 2.72 27.19 4.44
N LEU A 14 3.23 26.01 4.08
CA LEU A 14 2.45 24.77 4.17
C LEU A 14 2.08 24.45 5.63
N GLN A 15 2.95 24.74 6.60
CA GLN A 15 2.65 24.57 8.02
C GLN A 15 1.54 25.52 8.50
N GLU A 16 1.54 26.79 8.08
CA GLU A 16 0.47 27.74 8.38
C GLU A 16 -0.88 27.28 7.79
N GLU A 17 -0.87 26.85 6.54
CA GLU A 17 -2.07 26.35 5.86
C GLU A 17 -2.54 25.01 6.43
N LEU A 18 -1.62 24.16 6.93
CA LEU A 18 -1.95 22.91 7.60
C LEU A 18 -2.83 23.12 8.84
N VAL A 19 -2.59 24.20 9.60
CA VAL A 19 -3.43 24.54 10.76
C VAL A 19 -4.87 24.78 10.33
N LYS A 20 -5.08 25.49 9.22
CA LYS A 20 -6.43 25.71 8.65
C LYS A 20 -7.02 24.41 8.11
N PHE A 21 -6.20 23.63 7.42
CA PHE A 21 -6.57 22.38 6.79
C PHE A 21 -7.12 21.34 7.80
N LYS A 22 -6.53 21.24 8.99
CA LYS A 22 -6.99 20.34 10.07
C LYS A 22 -8.44 20.59 10.51
N HIS A 23 -8.97 21.80 10.32
CA HIS A 23 -10.33 22.17 10.72
C HIS A 23 -11.35 22.01 9.59
N ILE A 24 -10.90 21.66 8.38
CA ILE A 24 -11.76 21.53 7.20
C ILE A 24 -12.23 20.08 7.08
N THR A 25 -13.55 19.88 7.10
CA THR A 25 -14.18 18.58 6.90
C THR A 25 -15.25 18.63 5.80
N GLY A 26 -15.44 17.52 5.08
CA GLY A 26 -16.54 17.34 4.12
C GLY A 26 -16.46 18.21 2.87
N ARG A 27 -17.60 18.68 2.35
CA ARG A 27 -17.72 19.36 1.03
C ARG A 27 -16.89 20.65 0.89
N LYS A 28 -16.41 21.25 1.98
CA LYS A 28 -15.52 22.43 1.93
C LYS A 28 -14.11 22.06 1.48
N TYR A 29 -13.75 20.77 1.48
CA TYR A 29 -12.42 20.27 1.15
C TYR A 29 -11.95 20.71 -0.24
N ILE A 30 -12.76 20.49 -1.28
CA ILE A 30 -12.41 20.81 -2.68
C ILE A 30 -12.16 22.32 -2.87
N LYS A 31 -13.03 23.17 -2.31
CA LYS A 31 -12.91 24.64 -2.45
C LYS A 31 -11.64 25.18 -1.81
N ASN A 32 -11.19 24.58 -0.71
CA ASN A 32 -9.97 25.00 -0.03
C ASN A 32 -8.70 24.64 -0.82
N TRP A 33 -8.71 23.55 -1.59
CA TRP A 33 -7.58 23.22 -2.47
C TRP A 33 -7.36 24.25 -3.56
N ALA A 34 -8.43 24.68 -4.23
CA ALA A 34 -8.33 25.71 -5.27
C ALA A 34 -7.71 27.01 -4.72
N GLU A 35 -8.16 27.44 -3.54
CA GLU A 35 -7.64 28.65 -2.89
C GLU A 35 -6.18 28.47 -2.40
N LEU A 36 -5.83 27.31 -1.86
CA LEU A 36 -4.46 26.97 -1.47
C LEU A 36 -3.52 27.04 -2.68
N PHE A 37 -3.88 26.39 -3.79
CA PHE A 37 -3.08 26.36 -5.01
C PHE A 37 -2.94 27.75 -5.61
N ARG A 38 -4.02 28.54 -5.66
CA ARG A 38 -3.98 29.93 -6.10
C ARG A 38 -2.94 30.73 -5.31
N ARG A 39 -2.98 30.66 -3.97
CA ARG A 39 -2.03 31.37 -3.09
C ARG A 39 -0.60 30.84 -3.19
N TRP A 40 -0.44 29.53 -3.40
CA TRP A 40 0.85 28.90 -3.62
C TRP A 40 1.50 29.40 -4.93
N PHE A 41 0.81 29.25 -6.06
CA PHE A 41 1.34 29.64 -7.37
C PHE A 41 1.47 31.16 -7.55
N GLN A 42 0.75 31.96 -6.76
CA GLN A 42 0.97 33.40 -6.69
C GLN A 42 2.34 33.76 -6.06
N ARG A 43 2.81 32.97 -5.10
CA ARG A 43 4.11 33.19 -4.43
C ARG A 43 5.26 32.48 -5.14
N TRP A 44 5.01 31.28 -5.66
CA TRP A 44 5.98 30.45 -6.36
C TRP A 44 5.42 30.01 -7.71
N PRO A 45 5.50 30.88 -8.74
CA PRO A 45 5.06 30.52 -10.08
C PRO A 45 5.94 29.40 -10.65
N GLU A 46 5.35 28.24 -10.96
CA GLU A 46 6.08 27.10 -11.56
C GLU A 46 6.76 27.47 -12.88
N ARG A 47 6.22 28.46 -13.59
CA ARG A 47 6.83 29.00 -14.81
C ARG A 47 8.27 29.44 -14.58
N ASN A 48 8.56 30.09 -13.45
CA ASN A 48 9.90 30.60 -13.15
C ASN A 48 10.90 29.48 -12.86
N ALA A 49 10.42 28.36 -12.31
CA ALA A 49 11.25 27.20 -12.00
C ALA A 49 11.54 26.35 -13.25
N ILE A 50 10.54 26.12 -14.11
CA ILE A 50 10.66 25.23 -15.26
C ILE A 50 11.17 25.95 -16.51
N LEU A 51 10.77 27.21 -16.72
CA LEU A 51 11.06 28.00 -17.93
C LEU A 51 11.96 29.20 -17.60
N SER A 52 13.01 28.96 -16.82
CA SER A 52 13.99 30.00 -16.46
C SER A 52 14.64 30.60 -17.71
N GLY A 53 14.31 31.85 -18.03
CA GLY A 53 14.86 32.58 -19.18
C GLY A 53 13.84 33.00 -20.23
N ILE A 54 12.58 32.58 -20.12
CA ILE A 54 11.49 33.07 -20.98
C ILE A 54 10.75 34.19 -20.24
N PRO A 55 10.70 35.43 -20.78
CA PRO A 55 9.93 36.51 -20.18
C PRO A 55 8.44 36.16 -20.06
N ASP A 56 7.78 36.66 -19.00
CA ASP A 56 6.37 36.38 -18.75
C ASP A 56 5.44 36.85 -19.88
N SER A 57 5.86 37.89 -20.61
CA SER A 57 5.14 38.46 -21.75
C SER A 57 5.16 37.59 -23.02
N THR A 58 6.02 36.58 -23.09
CA THR A 58 6.18 35.75 -24.29
C THR A 58 5.15 34.64 -24.33
N THR A 59 4.48 34.50 -25.48
CA THR A 59 3.55 33.39 -25.75
C THR A 59 4.30 32.05 -25.74
N LEU A 60 3.86 31.11 -24.91
CA LEU A 60 4.46 29.78 -24.80
C LEU A 60 4.16 28.92 -26.02
N THR A 61 5.10 28.07 -26.41
CA THR A 61 4.83 27.04 -27.42
C THR A 61 3.86 25.99 -26.85
N PRO A 62 3.15 25.21 -27.71
CA PRO A 62 2.28 24.14 -27.24
C PRO A 62 3.00 23.11 -26.36
N GLU A 63 4.25 22.79 -26.71
CA GLU A 63 5.10 21.87 -25.94
C GLU A 63 5.45 22.45 -24.57
N GLN A 64 5.85 23.72 -24.50
CA GLN A 64 6.13 24.40 -23.23
C GLN A 64 4.89 24.50 -22.33
N THR A 65 3.72 24.75 -22.93
CA THR A 65 2.45 24.82 -22.21
C THR A 65 2.09 23.46 -21.59
N LYS A 66 2.30 22.37 -22.34
CA LYS A 66 2.09 21.00 -21.84
C LYS A 66 3.04 20.68 -20.68
N THR A 67 4.34 20.95 -20.84
CA THR A 67 5.34 20.74 -19.78
C THR A 67 5.02 21.54 -18.52
N LEU A 68 4.59 22.80 -18.68
CA LEU A 68 4.17 23.63 -17.55
C LEU A 68 2.93 23.06 -16.85
N ALA A 69 1.94 22.60 -17.60
CA ALA A 69 0.73 21.98 -17.04
C ALA A 69 1.06 20.70 -16.25
N GLU A 70 1.95 19.85 -16.78
CA GLU A 70 2.42 18.65 -16.10
C GLU A 70 3.18 18.99 -14.81
N ALA A 71 4.06 20.00 -14.83
CA ALA A 71 4.78 20.45 -13.65
C ALA A 71 3.85 21.00 -12.56
N ILE A 72 2.87 21.82 -12.95
CA ILE A 72 1.82 22.33 -12.03
C ILE A 72 1.06 21.15 -11.39
N HIS A 73 0.66 20.17 -12.19
CA HIS A 73 -0.05 19.00 -11.70
C HIS A 73 0.81 18.20 -10.70
N GLN A 74 2.08 17.95 -11.00
CA GLN A 74 3.00 17.26 -10.09
C GLN A 74 3.19 18.03 -8.78
N CYS A 75 3.35 19.36 -8.84
CA CYS A 75 3.44 20.20 -7.65
C CYS A 75 2.15 20.12 -6.80
N GLN A 76 0.97 20.17 -7.42
CA GLN A 76 -0.30 19.99 -6.71
C GLN A 76 -0.37 18.64 -6.00
N LEU A 77 0.05 17.55 -6.64
CA LEU A 77 0.11 16.22 -6.02
C LEU A 77 1.09 16.19 -4.83
N GLN A 78 2.26 16.80 -4.98
CA GLN A 78 3.25 16.89 -3.91
C GLN A 78 2.70 17.64 -2.70
N ILE A 79 2.03 18.77 -2.90
CA ILE A 79 1.36 19.55 -1.84
C ILE A 79 0.24 18.72 -1.19
N ARG A 80 -0.62 18.06 -1.98
CA ARG A 80 -1.70 17.20 -1.47
C ARG A 80 -1.16 16.11 -0.56
N ARG A 81 -0.18 15.38 -1.08
CA ARG A 81 0.49 14.30 -0.36
C ARG A 81 1.11 14.85 0.93
N TRP A 82 1.88 15.94 0.85
CA TRP A 82 2.51 16.57 2.01
C TRP A 82 1.48 16.93 3.09
N MET A 83 0.39 17.62 2.72
CA MET A 83 -0.69 18.00 3.64
C MET A 83 -1.35 16.76 4.26
N HIS A 84 -1.62 15.73 3.48
CA HIS A 84 -2.21 14.49 3.96
C HIS A 84 -1.34 13.81 5.02
N TRP A 85 -0.04 13.65 4.74
CA TRP A 85 0.92 13.05 5.69
C TRP A 85 1.02 13.86 6.99
N HIS A 86 1.03 15.19 6.90
CA HIS A 86 1.20 16.09 8.04
C HIS A 86 -0.11 16.39 8.79
N ALA A 87 -1.28 16.16 8.18
CA ALA A 87 -2.58 16.34 8.81
C ALA A 87 -2.91 15.23 9.84
N GLY A 88 -2.06 14.21 9.96
CA GLY A 88 -2.22 13.12 10.94
C GLY A 88 -2.55 11.76 10.31
N ALA A 89 -2.52 11.65 8.98
CA ALA A 89 -2.75 10.37 8.30
C ALA A 89 -1.76 9.28 8.72
N GLY A 90 -0.50 9.64 9.04
CA GLY A 90 0.50 8.69 9.54
C GLY A 90 0.11 7.99 10.85
N ALA A 91 -0.59 8.69 11.76
CA ALA A 91 -1.09 8.09 13.00
C ALA A 91 -2.21 7.07 12.73
N ASN A 92 -3.10 7.40 11.79
CA ASN A 92 -4.19 6.52 11.37
C ASN A 92 -3.67 5.31 10.59
N HIS A 93 -2.62 5.46 9.78
CA HIS A 93 -2.05 4.35 9.02
C HIS A 93 -1.48 3.26 9.94
N ALA A 94 -0.76 3.64 10.99
CA ALA A 94 -0.23 2.69 11.98
C ALA A 94 -1.35 1.97 12.76
N ALA A 95 -2.43 2.68 13.10
CA ALA A 95 -3.60 2.10 13.75
C ALA A 95 -4.37 1.16 12.81
N ASN A 96 -4.58 1.58 11.56
CA ASN A 96 -5.29 0.81 10.54
C ASN A 96 -4.51 -0.43 10.13
N ALA A 97 -3.18 -0.37 10.03
CA ALA A 97 -2.33 -1.52 9.72
C ALA A 97 -2.47 -2.67 10.75
N LYS A 98 -2.68 -2.33 12.03
CA LYS A 98 -2.95 -3.36 13.07
C LYS A 98 -4.33 -3.98 12.85
N THR A 99 -5.34 -3.16 12.61
CA THR A 99 -6.72 -3.63 12.41
C THR A 99 -6.87 -4.49 11.16
N THR A 100 -6.31 -4.06 10.02
CA THR A 100 -6.31 -4.83 8.78
C THR A 100 -5.56 -6.15 8.95
N LYS A 101 -4.43 -6.16 9.66
CA LYS A 101 -3.72 -7.40 10.00
C LYS A 101 -4.54 -8.35 10.86
N ILE A 102 -5.30 -7.83 11.84
CA ILE A 102 -6.20 -8.66 12.67
C ILE A 102 -7.32 -9.25 11.80
N ILE A 103 -7.98 -8.44 10.97
CA ILE A 103 -9.03 -8.89 10.06
C ILE A 103 -8.49 -9.95 9.10
N HIS A 104 -7.32 -9.70 8.50
CA HIS A 104 -6.67 -10.65 7.61
C HIS A 104 -6.36 -11.98 8.30
N ASN A 105 -5.83 -11.93 9.54
CA ASN A 105 -5.59 -13.14 10.33
C ASN A 105 -6.87 -13.88 10.76
N LEU A 106 -8.01 -13.18 10.79
CA LEU A 106 -9.32 -13.75 11.11
C LEU A 106 -9.96 -14.40 9.88
N LEU A 107 -9.85 -13.76 8.72
CA LEU A 107 -10.40 -14.23 7.46
C LEU A 107 -9.58 -15.37 6.85
N GLU A 108 -8.26 -15.35 7.00
CA GLU A 108 -7.40 -16.42 6.49
C GLU A 108 -7.26 -17.55 7.52
N PRO A 109 -7.73 -18.78 7.22
CA PRO A 109 -7.50 -19.90 8.09
C PRO A 109 -6.00 -20.15 8.22
N LYS A 110 -5.50 -20.12 9.46
CA LYS A 110 -4.07 -20.32 9.75
C LYS A 110 -3.63 -21.72 9.32
N LYS A 111 -3.13 -21.86 8.09
CA LYS A 111 -2.59 -23.12 7.56
C LYS A 111 -1.33 -23.50 8.35
N ARG A 112 -1.47 -24.37 9.35
CA ARG A 112 -0.34 -24.99 10.04
C ARG A 112 0.31 -26.00 9.10
N THR A 113 1.65 -26.04 9.09
CA THR A 113 2.37 -27.11 8.41
C THR A 113 2.06 -28.42 9.13
N LYS A 114 1.70 -29.46 8.37
CA LYS A 114 1.42 -30.79 8.92
C LYS A 114 2.72 -31.43 9.42
N GLN A 115 2.65 -32.16 10.52
CA GLN A 115 3.76 -33.00 10.99
C GLN A 115 3.88 -34.25 10.10
N PRO A 116 5.05 -34.92 10.02
CA PRO A 116 5.22 -36.12 9.18
C PRO A 116 4.19 -37.22 9.46
N SER A 117 3.84 -37.46 10.73
CA SER A 117 2.79 -38.42 11.11
C SER A 117 1.38 -38.00 10.66
N GLU A 118 1.12 -36.70 10.54
CA GLU A 118 -0.15 -36.18 10.01
C GLU A 118 -0.20 -36.25 8.47
N VAL A 119 0.95 -36.09 7.82
CA VAL A 119 1.11 -36.35 6.38
C VAL A 119 0.87 -37.84 6.10
N TYR A 120 1.48 -38.71 6.90
CA TYR A 120 1.27 -40.16 6.84
C TYR A 120 -0.22 -40.50 6.98
N ALA A 121 -0.88 -40.00 8.03
CA ALA A 121 -2.29 -40.22 8.23
C ALA A 121 -3.13 -39.72 7.06
N ASN A 122 -2.77 -38.61 6.42
CA ASN A 122 -3.50 -38.07 5.27
C ASN A 122 -3.38 -38.95 4.02
N ILE A 123 -2.20 -39.52 3.75
CA ILE A 123 -1.93 -40.33 2.56
C ILE A 123 -2.42 -41.77 2.75
N TYR A 124 -2.15 -42.36 3.91
CA TYR A 124 -2.37 -43.78 4.20
C TYR A 124 -3.54 -44.02 5.15
N TYR A 125 -4.47 -43.06 5.29
CA TYR A 125 -5.59 -43.18 6.22
C TYR A 125 -6.37 -44.48 6.00
N LYS A 126 -6.83 -44.68 4.77
CA LYS A 126 -7.77 -45.75 4.42
C LYS A 126 -7.14 -47.14 4.53
N SER A 127 -5.84 -47.27 4.20
CA SER A 127 -5.15 -48.55 4.14
C SER A 127 -4.56 -48.98 5.48
N CYS A 128 -4.05 -48.05 6.28
CA CYS A 128 -3.29 -48.39 7.49
C CYS A 128 -3.97 -47.92 8.78
N VAL A 129 -4.56 -46.73 8.79
CA VAL A 129 -5.05 -46.11 10.03
C VAL A 129 -6.50 -46.50 10.32
N GLN A 130 -7.36 -46.50 9.28
CA GLN A 130 -8.79 -46.78 9.40
C GLN A 130 -9.11 -48.18 9.96
N PRO A 131 -8.40 -49.27 9.59
CA PRO A 131 -8.69 -50.60 10.14
C PRO A 131 -8.43 -50.72 11.64
N GLU A 132 -7.49 -49.93 12.17
CA GLU A 132 -7.09 -49.98 13.58
C GLU A 132 -7.93 -49.05 14.47
N ILE A 133 -8.69 -48.12 13.89
CA ILE A 133 -9.58 -47.23 14.63
C ILE A 133 -10.89 -47.95 14.92
N THR A 134 -11.13 -48.21 16.20
CA THR A 134 -12.43 -48.70 16.67
C THR A 134 -13.44 -47.56 16.81
N LYS A 135 -14.71 -47.83 16.50
CA LYS A 135 -15.79 -46.85 16.69
C LYS A 135 -15.90 -46.51 18.18
N GLY A 136 -15.70 -45.25 18.55
CA GLY A 136 -15.76 -44.77 19.93
C GLY A 136 -14.43 -44.30 20.52
N MET A 137 -13.31 -44.42 19.79
CA MET A 137 -12.03 -43.85 20.23
C MET A 137 -12.09 -42.31 20.29
N SER A 138 -11.41 -41.72 21.28
CA SER A 138 -11.27 -40.27 21.34
C SER A 138 -10.29 -39.77 20.27
N ILE A 139 -10.40 -38.49 19.89
CA ILE A 139 -9.48 -37.87 18.91
C ILE A 139 -8.03 -37.92 19.40
N ALA A 140 -7.81 -37.84 20.72
CA ALA A 140 -6.47 -37.92 21.31
C ALA A 140 -5.87 -39.32 21.10
N ASP A 141 -6.67 -40.37 21.33
CA ASP A 141 -6.25 -41.76 21.16
C ASP A 141 -5.97 -42.07 19.69
N VAL A 142 -6.81 -41.58 18.77
CA VAL A 142 -6.57 -41.72 17.33
C VAL A 142 -5.23 -41.08 16.94
N LYS A 143 -4.93 -39.88 17.43
CA LYS A 143 -3.65 -39.21 17.15
C LYS A 143 -2.46 -39.95 17.74
N GLN A 144 -2.61 -40.53 18.93
CA GLN A 144 -1.57 -41.33 19.56
C GLN A 144 -1.32 -42.62 18.76
N LYS A 145 -2.39 -43.31 18.36
CA LYS A 145 -2.31 -44.51 17.54
C LYS A 145 -1.65 -44.26 16.18
N ILE A 146 -2.00 -43.15 15.52
CA ILE A 146 -1.34 -42.71 14.28
C ILE A 146 0.18 -42.57 14.48
N ARG A 147 0.63 -41.99 15.59
CA ARG A 147 2.07 -41.86 15.89
C ARG A 147 2.72 -43.22 16.08
N GLU A 148 2.10 -44.12 16.84
CA GLU A 148 2.62 -45.47 17.07
C GLU A 148 2.71 -46.28 15.77
N VAL A 149 1.65 -46.26 14.95
CA VAL A 149 1.64 -46.92 13.65
C VAL A 149 2.72 -46.31 12.77
N PHE A 150 2.85 -44.98 12.72
CA PHE A 150 3.90 -44.32 11.96
C PHE A 150 5.30 -44.76 12.39
N GLU A 151 5.56 -44.88 13.70
CA GLU A 151 6.88 -45.28 14.20
C GLU A 151 7.27 -46.72 13.86
N THR A 152 6.30 -47.60 13.64
CA THR A 152 6.54 -49.00 13.27
C THR A 152 6.69 -49.23 11.76
N LYS A 153 6.42 -48.22 10.92
CA LYS A 153 6.55 -48.36 9.45
C LYS A 153 8.00 -48.32 8.99
N SER A 154 8.20 -48.80 7.75
CA SER A 154 9.50 -48.80 7.08
C SER A 154 10.09 -47.40 6.99
N LEU A 155 11.42 -47.34 6.96
CA LEU A 155 12.18 -46.10 6.87
C LEU A 155 11.78 -45.29 5.62
N GLU A 156 11.56 -45.97 4.49
CA GLU A 156 11.13 -45.35 3.22
C GLU A 156 9.85 -44.52 3.35
N ILE A 157 8.84 -45.02 4.08
CA ILE A 157 7.58 -44.30 4.29
C ILE A 157 7.80 -43.08 5.19
N LYS A 158 8.65 -43.21 6.20
CA LYS A 158 8.99 -42.11 7.11
C LYS A 158 9.72 -41.00 6.36
N GLU A 159 10.69 -41.35 5.53
CA GLU A 159 11.45 -40.41 4.70
C GLU A 159 10.54 -39.70 3.69
N GLU A 160 9.63 -40.42 3.03
CA GLU A 160 8.68 -39.82 2.10
C GLU A 160 7.73 -38.83 2.80
N CYS A 161 7.19 -39.20 3.96
CA CYS A 161 6.34 -38.29 4.75
C CYS A 161 7.11 -37.06 5.23
N GLN A 162 8.40 -37.23 5.60
CA GLN A 162 9.28 -36.14 5.99
C GLN A 162 9.53 -35.20 4.82
N ARG A 163 9.85 -35.74 3.63
CA ARG A 163 10.07 -34.98 2.39
C ARG A 163 8.87 -34.13 2.02
N ILE A 164 7.67 -34.69 2.07
CA ILE A 164 6.42 -33.95 1.79
C ILE A 164 6.18 -32.86 2.85
N SER A 165 6.42 -33.15 4.14
CA SER A 165 6.31 -32.15 5.21
C SER A 165 7.28 -30.98 4.99
N ASP A 166 8.52 -31.26 4.60
CA ASP A 166 9.53 -30.22 4.36
C ASP A 166 9.23 -29.43 3.09
N GLN A 167 8.75 -30.07 2.03
CA GLN A 167 8.23 -29.38 0.84
C GLN A 167 7.12 -28.39 1.22
N GLN A 168 6.16 -28.79 2.07
CA GLN A 168 5.10 -27.88 2.55
C GLN A 168 5.65 -26.71 3.39
N LYS A 169 6.74 -26.91 4.15
CA LYS A 169 7.40 -25.80 4.88
C LYS A 169 8.04 -24.82 3.91
N ASP A 170 8.69 -25.33 2.86
CA ASP A 170 9.40 -24.50 1.91
C ASP A 170 8.45 -23.75 0.97
N GLU A 171 7.35 -24.37 0.52
CA GLU A 171 6.27 -23.68 -0.18
C GLU A 171 5.68 -22.54 0.66
N LYS A 172 5.50 -22.76 1.97
CA LYS A 172 5.03 -21.73 2.89
C LYS A 172 6.04 -20.61 3.10
N LYS A 173 7.34 -20.91 3.13
CA LYS A 173 8.40 -19.89 3.20
C LYS A 173 8.43 -19.07 1.91
N ARG A 174 8.40 -19.73 0.75
CA ARG A 174 8.37 -19.09 -0.56
C ARG A 174 7.16 -18.17 -0.72
N GLY A 175 5.96 -18.65 -0.40
CA GLY A 175 4.75 -17.81 -0.47
C GLY A 175 4.81 -16.58 0.44
N LYS A 176 5.50 -16.65 1.58
CA LYS A 176 5.75 -15.47 2.44
C LYS A 176 6.75 -14.50 1.80
N THR A 177 7.79 -14.99 1.16
CA THR A 177 8.77 -14.16 0.44
C THR A 177 8.11 -13.47 -0.75
N GLU A 178 7.39 -14.22 -1.58
CA GLU A 178 6.66 -13.71 -2.75
C GLU A 178 5.58 -12.68 -2.33
N ALA A 179 4.84 -12.94 -1.24
CA ALA A 179 3.88 -11.98 -0.71
C ALA A 179 4.54 -10.69 -0.19
N ARG A 180 5.74 -10.80 0.41
CA ARG A 180 6.52 -9.64 0.87
C ARG A 180 7.05 -8.82 -0.29
N GLU A 181 7.58 -9.47 -1.32
CA GLU A 181 8.06 -8.80 -2.54
C GLU A 181 6.90 -8.11 -3.28
N ARG A 182 5.74 -8.78 -3.40
CA ARG A 182 4.54 -8.17 -3.98
C ARG A 182 4.07 -6.96 -3.16
N ALA A 183 3.97 -7.09 -1.83
CA ALA A 183 3.57 -5.96 -0.99
C ALA A 183 4.51 -4.75 -1.17
N GLN A 184 5.82 -5.01 -1.29
CA GLN A 184 6.82 -3.97 -1.52
C GLN A 184 6.73 -3.32 -2.91
N SER A 185 6.19 -4.03 -3.92
CA SER A 185 5.94 -3.48 -5.26
C SER A 185 4.64 -2.68 -5.39
N VAL A 186 3.64 -2.93 -4.54
CA VAL A 186 2.34 -2.23 -4.61
C VAL A 186 2.40 -0.85 -3.94
N ASP A 187 3.36 -0.60 -3.06
CA ASP A 187 3.55 0.71 -2.40
C ASP A 187 4.01 1.85 -3.35
N ILE A 188 4.14 1.58 -4.66
CA ILE A 188 4.58 2.58 -5.65
C ILE A 188 3.41 3.24 -6.42
N ASP A 189 2.20 2.66 -6.46
CA ASP A 189 1.12 3.13 -7.36
C ASP A 189 -0.26 3.31 -6.68
N VAL A 190 -0.31 3.77 -5.43
CA VAL A 190 -1.58 4.17 -4.77
C VAL A 190 -1.64 5.68 -4.64
N ASP A 191 -1.87 6.36 -5.77
CA ASP A 191 -2.44 7.71 -5.82
C ASP A 191 -3.13 7.94 -7.19
N ALA A 192 -3.75 6.89 -7.75
CA ALA A 192 -4.51 6.98 -9.01
C ALA A 192 -6.04 7.11 -8.80
N ASP A 193 -6.52 7.07 -7.56
CA ASP A 193 -7.96 7.10 -7.24
C ASP A 193 -8.51 8.50 -6.91
N ASP A 194 -7.71 9.55 -7.07
CA ASP A 194 -8.16 10.95 -6.95
C ASP A 194 -8.17 11.67 -8.32
N ALA A 195 -8.29 10.88 -9.40
CA ALA A 195 -8.70 11.36 -10.72
C ALA A 195 -10.24 11.56 -10.77
N ASP A 196 -10.78 12.24 -9.75
CA ASP A 196 -12.15 12.74 -9.76
C ASP A 196 -12.14 14.07 -10.54
N GLU A 197 -12.50 13.95 -11.83
CA GLU A 197 -13.28 14.95 -12.57
C GLU A 197 -12.82 16.42 -12.44
N THR A 198 -11.53 16.69 -12.66
CA THR A 198 -11.14 18.06 -13.03
C THR A 198 -11.52 18.28 -14.49
N ASP A 199 -12.73 18.80 -14.70
CA ASP A 199 -13.17 19.31 -16.00
C ASP A 199 -12.05 20.18 -16.61
N PRO A 200 -11.54 19.88 -17.82
CA PRO A 200 -10.44 20.61 -18.47
C PRO A 200 -10.72 22.12 -18.60
N VAL A 201 -11.99 22.55 -18.51
CA VAL A 201 -12.38 23.97 -18.48
C VAL A 201 -11.86 24.69 -17.22
N THR A 202 -11.70 24.00 -16.09
CA THR A 202 -11.25 24.60 -14.82
C THR A 202 -9.74 24.86 -14.79
N LEU A 203 -8.96 24.01 -15.47
CA LEU A 203 -7.51 24.19 -15.62
C LEU A 203 -7.16 25.40 -16.50
N HIS A 204 -7.97 25.69 -17.52
CA HIS A 204 -7.74 26.83 -18.41
C HIS A 204 -7.97 28.18 -17.70
N ASN A 205 -8.93 28.25 -16.78
CA ASN A 205 -9.25 29.49 -16.05
C ASN A 205 -8.17 29.93 -15.03
N ASN A 206 -7.38 29.00 -14.48
CA ASN A 206 -6.29 29.37 -13.56
C ASN A 206 -5.05 29.90 -14.29
N ILE A 207 -4.83 29.52 -15.55
CA ILE A 207 -3.67 30.00 -16.32
C ILE A 207 -3.83 31.49 -16.70
N GLN A 208 -5.05 31.99 -16.85
CA GLN A 208 -5.31 33.39 -17.18
C GLN A 208 -5.27 34.36 -15.98
N GLN A 209 -5.31 33.86 -14.73
CA GLN A 209 -5.34 34.72 -13.54
C GLN A 209 -3.97 35.03 -12.93
N CYS A 210 -2.88 34.49 -13.49
CA CYS A 210 -1.52 34.78 -13.06
C CYS A 210 -0.88 35.97 -13.79
N VAL A 211 -1.67 36.87 -14.37
CA VAL A 211 -1.16 38.16 -14.89
C VAL A 211 -1.12 39.15 -13.72
N PRO A 212 0.05 39.76 -13.40
CA PRO A 212 0.12 40.81 -12.39
C PRO A 212 -0.79 41.97 -12.79
N ALA A 213 -1.61 42.45 -11.84
CA ALA A 213 -2.25 43.76 -12.00
C ALA A 213 -1.14 44.82 -12.04
N LEU A 214 -0.97 45.45 -13.20
CA LEU A 214 -0.11 46.63 -13.39
C LEU A 214 -0.62 47.83 -12.60
#